data_AF-A0A1Y2BX24-F1
#
_entry.id   AF-A0A1Y2BX24-F1
#
_cell.length_a   1.000
_cell.length_b   1.000
_cell.length_c   1.000
_cell.angle_alpha   90.00
_cell.angle_beta   90.00
_cell.angle_gamma   90.00
#
_symmetry.space_group_name_H-M   'P 1'
#
loop_
_entity.id
_entity.type
_entity.pdbx_description
1 polymer ?
#
loop_
_entity_poly.entity_id
_entity_poly.type
_entity_poly.pdbx_seq_one_letter_code
_entity_poly.pdbx_strand_id
1 'polypeptide(L)'
;MPEFVWSAWQWQPVKAAADKETVEVVSRKHASYDHEAVVSQIHKLANAISVVYSSPSVQDKYMKHWKQKALEEKEAGQIMKDAPESALRVEKGAADIGLRDVIRIYQVERDYYTWPLERRMLRMNAPSINHLCKTLFFENTRYVPGQGDILDPTNSKYYVVVVQYTGKLNSTKLTNFVRALSNGTKKNFNLRVASEAESDEYTGYKTGGVTPFGMARKVPIILSQAITELAPRVFFMGCGHVDWKIACPVDDFVKATGCYVVDLD
;
A
#
# COMPACT_ATOMS: atom_id res chain seq x y z
N MET A 1 -10.89 17.28 -33.73
CA MET A 1 -10.79 16.14 -32.78
C MET A 1 -11.36 16.62 -31.45
N PRO A 2 -12.35 15.97 -30.86
CA PRO A 2 -12.89 16.42 -29.58
C PRO A 2 -11.88 16.11 -28.47
N GLU A 3 -11.49 17.14 -27.72
CA GLU A 3 -10.66 17.01 -26.52
C GLU A 3 -11.42 16.20 -25.47
N PHE A 4 -10.87 15.05 -25.08
CA PHE A 4 -11.40 14.24 -24.00
C PHE A 4 -11.05 14.92 -22.66
N VAL A 5 -11.97 15.72 -22.15
CA VAL A 5 -11.84 16.37 -20.84
C VAL A 5 -12.13 15.31 -19.77
N TRP A 6 -11.12 14.97 -18.98
CA TRP A 6 -11.30 14.21 -17.75
C TRP A 6 -12.09 15.08 -16.77
N SER A 7 -13.43 15.00 -16.79
CA SER A 7 -14.25 15.62 -15.76
C SER A 7 -13.86 15.00 -14.43
N ALA A 8 -13.23 15.81 -13.59
CA ALA A 8 -12.81 15.44 -12.26
C ALA A 8 -13.96 14.75 -11.52
N TRP A 9 -13.71 13.54 -11.04
CA TRP A 9 -14.40 13.03 -9.86
C TRP A 9 -14.05 14.01 -8.74
N GLN A 10 -14.85 15.05 -8.59
CA GLN A 10 -14.75 15.97 -7.47
C GLN A 10 -15.05 15.13 -6.23
N TRP A 11 -14.08 15.07 -5.33
CA TRP A 11 -14.25 14.52 -4.00
C TRP A 11 -15.44 15.23 -3.34
N GLN A 12 -16.56 14.54 -3.21
CA GLN A 12 -17.63 14.98 -2.34
C GLN A 12 -17.17 14.70 -0.91
N PRO A 13 -17.05 15.72 -0.03
CA PRO A 13 -16.74 15.46 1.37
C PRO A 13 -17.83 14.58 1.96
N VAL A 14 -17.42 13.47 2.58
CA VAL A 14 -18.34 12.61 3.34
C VAL A 14 -18.81 13.45 4.53
N LYS A 15 -20.05 13.96 4.48
CA LYS A 15 -20.66 14.62 5.64
C LYS A 15 -20.68 13.61 6.79
N ALA A 16 -20.16 14.01 7.95
CA ALA A 16 -20.42 13.28 9.19
C ALA A 16 -21.94 13.16 9.35
N ALA A 17 -22.45 11.94 9.47
CA ALA A 17 -23.87 11.69 9.66
C ALA A 17 -24.30 12.32 11.00
N ALA A 18 -25.18 13.32 10.93
CA ALA A 18 -25.91 13.82 12.07
C ALA A 18 -27.03 12.83 12.45
N ASP A 19 -27.41 12.86 13.73
CA ASP A 19 -28.27 11.88 14.39
C ASP A 19 -29.63 11.61 13.72
N LYS A 20 -29.99 10.32 13.78
CA LYS A 20 -31.27 9.64 13.58
C LYS A 20 -32.49 10.51 13.23
N GLU A 21 -32.81 10.58 11.95
CA GLU A 21 -34.20 10.72 11.49
C GLU A 21 -34.78 9.34 11.18
N THR A 22 -35.92 9.02 11.81
CA THR A 22 -36.71 7.82 11.57
C THR A 22 -37.31 7.85 10.16
N VAL A 23 -36.73 7.09 9.24
CA VAL A 23 -37.28 6.86 7.91
C VAL A 23 -38.26 5.68 7.97
N GLU A 24 -39.52 5.94 7.63
CA GLU A 24 -40.53 4.90 7.40
C GLU A 24 -40.04 3.90 6.35
N VAL A 25 -40.01 2.62 6.74
CA VAL A 25 -39.60 1.51 5.87
C VAL A 25 -40.75 1.19 4.92
N VAL A 26 -40.76 1.86 3.76
CA VAL A 26 -41.54 1.39 2.61
C VAL A 26 -40.86 0.13 2.09
N SER A 27 -41.47 -1.02 2.40
CA SER A 27 -41.12 -2.35 1.91
C SER A 27 -41.09 -2.37 0.37
N ARG A 28 -39.92 -2.12 -0.21
CA ARG A 28 -39.64 -2.47 -1.61
C ARG A 28 -39.23 -3.94 -1.62
N LYS A 29 -40.01 -4.76 -2.33
CA LYS A 29 -39.65 -6.13 -2.72
C LYS A 29 -38.22 -6.10 -3.28
N HIS A 30 -37.27 -6.63 -2.54
CA HIS A 30 -35.88 -6.76 -2.98
C HIS A 30 -35.87 -7.79 -4.10
N ALA A 31 -35.71 -7.34 -5.34
CA ALA A 31 -35.23 -8.19 -6.41
C ALA A 31 -33.90 -8.78 -5.92
N SER A 32 -33.80 -10.11 -5.84
CA SER A 32 -32.55 -10.79 -5.52
C SER A 32 -31.56 -10.48 -6.63
N TYR A 33 -30.77 -9.43 -6.43
CA TYR A 33 -29.70 -9.05 -7.32
C TYR A 33 -28.71 -10.21 -7.33
N ASP A 34 -28.47 -10.79 -8.51
CA ASP A 34 -27.51 -11.88 -8.65
C ASP A 34 -26.10 -11.33 -8.38
N HIS A 35 -25.67 -11.52 -7.13
CA HIS A 35 -24.39 -11.04 -6.63
C HIS A 35 -23.22 -11.65 -7.43
N GLU A 36 -23.36 -12.88 -7.95
CA GLU A 36 -22.32 -13.54 -8.74
C GLU A 36 -22.14 -12.88 -10.11
N ALA A 37 -23.24 -12.53 -10.77
CA ALA A 37 -23.20 -11.83 -12.06
C ALA A 37 -22.48 -10.48 -11.95
N VAL A 38 -22.75 -9.72 -10.88
CA VAL A 38 -22.10 -8.41 -10.64
C VAL A 38 -20.60 -8.58 -10.37
N VAL A 39 -20.21 -9.54 -9.52
CA VAL A 39 -18.80 -9.82 -9.23
C VAL A 39 -18.04 -10.20 -10.51
N SER A 40 -18.64 -11.04 -11.36
CA SER A 40 -18.06 -11.41 -12.66
C SER A 40 -17.86 -10.20 -13.58
N GLN A 41 -18.81 -9.27 -13.63
CA GLN A 41 -18.68 -8.04 -14.42
C GLN A 41 -17.58 -7.12 -13.89
N ILE A 42 -17.47 -6.96 -12.57
CA ILE A 42 -16.41 -6.18 -11.93
C ILE A 42 -15.03 -6.78 -12.28
N HIS A 43 -14.91 -8.10 -12.24
CA HIS A 43 -13.67 -8.78 -12.62
C HIS A 43 -13.28 -8.53 -14.09
N LYS A 44 -14.24 -8.64 -15.02
CA LYS A 44 -14.00 -8.33 -16.45
C LYS A 44 -13.58 -6.87 -16.65
N LEU A 45 -14.22 -5.94 -15.96
CA LEU A 45 -13.88 -4.52 -16.02
C LEU A 45 -12.46 -4.25 -15.48
N ALA A 46 -12.10 -4.85 -14.35
CA ALA A 46 -10.76 -4.70 -13.76
C ALA A 46 -9.68 -5.22 -14.71
N ASN A 47 -9.90 -6.37 -15.36
CA ASN A 47 -8.99 -6.89 -16.37
C ASN A 47 -8.87 -5.96 -17.59
N ALA A 48 -9.99 -5.44 -18.10
CA ALA A 48 -9.97 -4.50 -19.22
C ALA A 48 -9.17 -3.22 -18.89
N ILE A 49 -9.35 -2.67 -17.68
CA ILE A 49 -8.59 -1.53 -17.18
C ILE A 49 -7.10 -1.85 -17.11
N SER A 50 -6.73 -3.02 -16.57
CA SER A 50 -5.34 -3.47 -16.49
C SER A 50 -4.68 -3.57 -17.87
N VAL A 51 -5.41 -4.00 -18.91
CA VAL A 51 -4.92 -4.05 -20.29
C VAL A 51 -4.70 -2.65 -20.86
N VAL A 52 -5.57 -1.68 -20.54
CA VAL A 52 -5.39 -0.30 -20.98
C VAL A 52 -4.12 0.30 -20.37
N TYR A 53 -3.90 0.10 -19.08
CA TYR A 53 -2.72 0.64 -18.39
C TYR A 53 -1.41 -0.05 -18.76
N SER A 54 -1.43 -1.28 -19.28
CA SER A 54 -0.22 -1.94 -19.76
C SER A 54 0.29 -1.37 -21.09
N SER A 55 -0.51 -0.59 -21.82
CA SER A 55 -0.09 0.10 -23.04
C SER A 55 0.99 1.17 -22.75
N PRO A 56 2.16 1.13 -23.40
CA PRO A 56 3.24 2.11 -23.17
C PRO A 56 2.79 3.57 -23.32
N SER A 57 1.95 3.86 -24.32
CA SER A 57 1.45 5.23 -24.57
C SER A 57 0.52 5.74 -23.46
N VAL A 58 -0.13 4.83 -22.72
CA VAL A 58 -0.94 5.15 -21.54
C VAL A 58 -0.05 5.33 -20.32
N GLN A 59 0.97 4.49 -20.14
CA GLN A 59 1.89 4.56 -19.00
C GLN A 59 2.59 5.92 -18.91
N ASP A 60 3.14 6.45 -20.00
CA ASP A 60 3.82 7.75 -20.00
C ASP A 60 2.88 8.90 -19.64
N LYS A 61 1.68 8.90 -20.23
CA LYS A 61 0.64 9.88 -19.93
C LYS A 61 0.17 9.78 -18.49
N TYR A 62 0.02 8.56 -17.99
CA TYR A 62 -0.35 8.29 -16.61
C TYR A 62 0.71 8.82 -15.64
N MET A 63 1.99 8.56 -15.86
CA MET A 63 3.05 9.05 -14.98
C MET A 63 3.20 10.57 -15.00
N LYS A 64 2.97 11.21 -16.16
CA LYS A 64 2.90 12.68 -16.23
C LYS A 64 1.73 13.23 -15.43
N HIS A 65 0.54 12.66 -15.63
CA HIS A 65 -0.66 13.03 -14.88
C HIS A 65 -0.49 12.79 -13.37
N TRP A 66 0.16 11.69 -13.00
CA TRP A 66 0.44 11.33 -11.62
C TRP A 66 1.23 12.41 -10.89
N LYS A 67 2.38 12.82 -11.45
CA LYS A 67 3.24 13.83 -10.83
C LYS A 67 2.52 15.16 -10.67
N GLN A 68 1.76 15.57 -11.68
CA GLN A 68 0.93 16.76 -11.60
C GLN A 68 -0.10 16.65 -10.46
N LYS A 69 -0.83 15.52 -10.38
CA LYS A 69 -1.83 15.32 -9.32
C LYS A 69 -1.24 15.25 -7.92
N ALA A 70 -0.07 14.63 -7.74
CA ALA A 70 0.60 14.58 -6.46
C ALA A 70 0.94 15.98 -5.92
N LEU A 71 1.41 16.88 -6.80
CA LEU A 71 1.67 18.28 -6.47
C LEU A 71 0.37 19.04 -6.15
N GLU A 72 -0.66 18.91 -6.99
CA GLU A 72 -1.97 19.55 -6.75
C GLU A 72 -2.58 19.11 -5.41
N GLU A 73 -2.52 17.82 -5.08
CA GLU A 73 -3.01 17.26 -3.82
C GLU A 73 -2.20 17.77 -2.61
N LYS A 74 -0.88 17.93 -2.76
CA LYS A 74 -0.01 18.53 -1.75
C LYS A 74 -0.38 19.99 -1.47
N GLU A 75 -0.48 20.79 -2.53
CA GLU A 75 -0.76 22.23 -2.42
C GLU A 75 -2.16 22.51 -1.88
N ALA A 76 -3.15 21.70 -2.27
CA ALA A 76 -4.50 21.81 -1.74
C ALA A 76 -4.56 21.48 -0.25
N GLY A 77 -3.80 20.49 0.23
CA GLY A 77 -3.73 20.06 1.64
C GLY A 77 -5.04 19.50 2.22
N GLN A 78 -6.13 19.52 1.47
CA GLN A 78 -7.47 19.15 1.94
C GLN A 78 -7.57 17.68 2.34
N ILE A 79 -6.85 16.80 1.64
CA ILE A 79 -6.97 15.37 1.86
C ILE A 79 -6.51 14.94 3.24
N MET A 80 -5.60 15.67 3.88
CA MET A 80 -5.05 15.30 5.20
C MET A 80 -5.73 16.02 6.36
N LYS A 81 -6.70 16.90 6.08
CA LYS A 81 -7.33 17.77 7.10
C LYS A 81 -7.93 16.99 8.28
N ASP A 82 -8.61 15.89 7.98
CA ASP A 82 -9.28 15.04 8.97
C ASP A 82 -8.56 13.69 9.16
N ALA A 83 -7.28 13.64 8.79
CA ALA A 83 -6.49 12.42 8.89
C ALA A 83 -6.13 12.12 10.37
N PRO A 84 -6.15 10.84 10.78
CA PRO A 84 -5.66 10.46 12.10
C PRO A 84 -4.15 10.71 12.22
N GLU A 85 -3.66 10.86 13.46
CA GLU A 85 -2.24 11.14 13.74
C GLU A 85 -1.28 10.16 13.04
N SER A 86 -1.66 8.89 12.97
CA SER A 86 -0.85 7.87 12.31
C SER A 86 -0.72 8.09 10.80
N ALA A 87 -1.75 8.57 10.12
CA ALA A 87 -1.68 8.92 8.70
C ALA A 87 -0.88 10.22 8.48
N LEU A 88 -1.03 11.22 9.37
CA LEU A 88 -0.19 12.43 9.35
C LEU A 88 1.29 12.10 9.55
N ARG A 89 1.60 11.13 10.42
CA ARG A 89 2.97 10.62 10.62
C ARG A 89 3.53 10.00 9.34
N VAL A 90 2.72 9.29 8.57
CA VAL A 90 3.14 8.72 7.28
C VAL A 90 3.46 9.81 6.26
N GLU A 91 2.60 10.81 6.13
CA GLU A 91 2.84 11.93 5.22
C GLU A 91 4.12 12.67 5.59
N LYS A 92 4.32 12.97 6.89
CA LYS A 92 5.56 13.56 7.39
C LYS A 92 6.77 12.67 7.08
N GLY A 93 6.69 11.38 7.38
CA GLY A 93 7.77 10.44 7.11
C GLY A 93 8.12 10.33 5.62
N ALA A 94 7.14 10.45 4.73
CA ALA A 94 7.38 10.53 3.29
C ALA A 94 8.03 11.87 2.89
N ALA A 95 7.65 12.98 3.52
CA ALA A 95 8.30 14.27 3.31
C ALA A 95 9.76 14.28 3.79
N ASP A 96 10.05 13.66 4.93
CA ASP A 96 11.40 13.59 5.52
C ASP A 96 12.40 12.83 4.61
N ILE A 97 11.91 11.94 3.74
CA ILE A 97 12.71 11.22 2.73
C ILE A 97 12.54 11.78 1.31
N GLY A 98 11.95 12.96 1.16
CA GLY A 98 11.85 13.67 -0.11
C GLY A 98 10.82 13.13 -1.10
N LEU A 99 9.84 12.34 -0.65
CA LEU A 99 8.84 11.71 -1.51
C LEU A 99 7.50 12.43 -1.57
N ARG A 100 7.29 13.48 -0.76
CA ARG A 100 5.98 14.12 -0.64
C ARG A 100 5.41 14.62 -1.98
N ASP A 101 6.28 15.04 -2.90
CA ASP A 101 5.90 15.64 -4.19
C ASP A 101 5.49 14.60 -5.24
N VAL A 102 5.74 13.32 -4.98
CA VAL A 102 5.48 12.23 -5.92
C VAL A 102 4.51 11.19 -5.37
N ILE A 103 4.18 11.22 -4.08
CA ILE A 103 3.18 10.34 -3.50
C ILE A 103 1.77 10.89 -3.66
N ARG A 104 0.79 9.98 -3.64
CA ARG A 104 -0.62 10.30 -3.53
C ARG A 104 -1.21 9.61 -2.31
N ILE A 105 -2.17 10.27 -1.66
CA ILE A 105 -2.85 9.74 -0.48
C ILE A 105 -4.33 9.53 -0.84
N TYR A 106 -4.96 8.53 -0.23
CA TYR A 106 -6.37 8.21 -0.44
C TYR A 106 -7.01 7.89 0.89
N GLN A 107 -8.14 8.55 1.18
CA GLN A 107 -9.08 8.07 2.18
C GLN A 107 -10.03 7.06 1.52
N VAL A 108 -10.25 5.93 2.19
CA VAL A 108 -11.16 4.86 1.76
C VAL A 108 -12.22 4.61 2.81
N GLU A 109 -13.25 3.85 2.44
CA GLU A 109 -14.40 3.54 3.27
C GLU A 109 -14.02 2.54 4.38
N ARG A 110 -14.75 2.58 5.51
CA ARG A 110 -14.46 1.74 6.69
C ARG A 110 -14.53 0.24 6.41
N ASP A 111 -15.38 -0.16 5.46
CA ASP A 111 -15.57 -1.55 5.04
C ASP A 111 -14.64 -1.95 3.88
N TYR A 112 -13.67 -1.11 3.49
CA TYR A 112 -12.75 -1.32 2.37
C TYR A 112 -12.09 -2.71 2.37
N TYR A 113 -11.66 -3.20 3.54
CA TYR A 113 -11.01 -4.51 3.67
C TYR A 113 -11.97 -5.71 3.56
N THR A 114 -13.28 -5.48 3.50
CA THR A 114 -14.29 -6.52 3.22
C THR A 114 -14.52 -6.71 1.71
N TRP A 115 -14.07 -5.76 0.89
CA TRP A 115 -14.35 -5.77 -0.55
C TRP A 115 -13.41 -6.71 -1.32
N PRO A 116 -13.82 -7.21 -2.51
CA PRO A 116 -12.92 -7.84 -3.47
C PRO A 116 -11.79 -6.88 -3.90
N LEU A 117 -10.63 -7.43 -4.30
CA LEU A 117 -9.46 -6.63 -4.70
C LEU A 117 -9.76 -5.73 -5.90
N GLU A 118 -10.61 -6.16 -6.82
CA GLU A 118 -11.02 -5.40 -7.99
C GLU A 118 -11.76 -4.11 -7.59
N ARG A 119 -12.67 -4.19 -6.62
CA ARG A 119 -13.37 -3.00 -6.11
C ARG A 119 -12.40 -2.06 -5.38
N ARG A 120 -11.44 -2.60 -4.63
CA ARG A 120 -10.40 -1.81 -3.97
C ARG A 120 -9.49 -1.08 -4.96
N MET A 121 -9.11 -1.77 -6.04
CA MET A 121 -8.34 -1.23 -7.15
C MET A 121 -9.09 -0.05 -7.78
N LEU A 122 -10.35 -0.23 -8.14
CA LEU A 122 -11.19 0.83 -8.70
C LEU A 122 -11.31 2.03 -7.76
N ARG A 123 -11.48 1.79 -6.45
CA ARG A 123 -11.62 2.85 -5.45
C ARG A 123 -10.41 3.77 -5.36
N MET A 124 -9.20 3.23 -5.55
CA MET A 124 -7.95 4.00 -5.53
C MET A 124 -7.49 4.42 -6.93
N ASN A 125 -8.25 4.07 -7.97
CA ASN A 125 -7.85 4.20 -9.37
C ASN A 125 -6.47 3.56 -9.64
N ALA A 126 -6.23 2.39 -9.03
CA ALA A 126 -5.03 1.62 -9.24
C ALA A 126 -5.07 0.94 -10.63
N PRO A 127 -3.93 0.84 -11.33
CA PRO A 127 -3.92 0.30 -12.69
C PRO A 127 -4.32 -1.18 -12.80
N SER A 128 -4.01 -1.99 -11.78
CA SER A 128 -4.44 -3.38 -11.68
C SER A 128 -4.46 -3.85 -10.21
N ILE A 129 -5.07 -5.00 -9.93
CA ILE A 129 -5.03 -5.61 -8.59
C ILE A 129 -3.59 -5.93 -8.13
N ASN A 130 -2.65 -6.12 -9.05
CA ASN A 130 -1.24 -6.36 -8.76
C ASN A 130 -0.54 -5.10 -8.21
N HIS A 131 -1.09 -3.91 -8.43
CA HIS A 131 -0.54 -2.67 -7.85
C HIS A 131 -0.93 -2.51 -6.38
N LEU A 132 -1.88 -3.30 -5.88
CA LEU A 132 -2.26 -3.32 -4.48
C LEU A 132 -1.26 -4.16 -3.69
N CYS A 133 -0.60 -3.53 -2.73
CA CYS A 133 0.44 -4.12 -1.90
C CYS A 133 0.05 -4.09 -0.42
N LYS A 134 0.65 -5.00 0.33
CA LYS A 134 0.59 -5.07 1.79
C LYS A 134 1.99 -5.07 2.38
N THR A 135 2.07 -4.53 3.58
CA THR A 135 3.29 -4.49 4.38
C THR A 135 3.17 -5.53 5.47
N LEU A 136 4.18 -6.39 5.60
CA LEU A 136 4.28 -7.42 6.62
C LEU A 136 5.49 -7.13 7.52
N PHE A 137 5.31 -7.23 8.83
CA PHE A 137 6.40 -7.06 9.78
C PHE A 137 6.89 -8.44 10.24
N PHE A 138 8.16 -8.74 9.96
CA PHE A 138 8.79 -10.02 10.24
C PHE A 138 9.78 -9.92 11.40
N GLU A 139 9.81 -10.94 12.24
CA GLU A 139 10.81 -11.17 13.28
C GLU A 139 11.64 -12.42 12.94
N ASN A 140 12.96 -12.32 13.09
CA ASN A 140 13.82 -13.48 13.22
C ASN A 140 13.81 -13.99 14.67
N THR A 141 12.95 -14.96 14.95
CA THR A 141 12.80 -15.57 16.30
C THR A 141 14.04 -16.33 16.78
N ARG A 142 15.04 -16.56 15.91
CA ARG A 142 16.34 -17.16 16.24
C ARG A 142 17.50 -16.16 16.12
N TYR A 143 17.17 -14.87 16.15
CA TYR A 143 18.15 -13.80 16.12
C TYR A 143 19.25 -14.01 17.16
N VAL A 144 20.49 -13.88 16.71
CA VAL A 144 21.68 -13.89 17.57
C VAL A 144 22.25 -12.48 17.53
N PRO A 145 22.33 -11.79 18.68
CA PRO A 145 22.93 -10.46 18.75
C PRO A 145 24.35 -10.43 18.17
N GLY A 146 24.58 -9.49 17.25
CA GLY A 146 25.92 -9.17 16.77
C GLY A 146 26.57 -8.04 17.57
N GLN A 147 27.62 -7.43 17.02
CA GLN A 147 28.18 -6.18 17.55
C GLN A 147 27.35 -4.94 17.15
N GLY A 148 26.45 -5.07 16.17
CA GLY A 148 25.58 -4.01 15.68
C GLY A 148 24.26 -3.86 16.44
N ASP A 149 23.47 -2.87 16.04
CA ASP A 149 22.11 -2.67 16.54
C ASP A 149 21.19 -3.83 16.12
N ILE A 150 20.12 -4.09 16.89
CA ILE A 150 19.10 -5.09 16.56
C ILE A 150 18.38 -4.80 15.24
N LEU A 151 18.49 -3.56 14.73
CA LEU A 151 17.98 -3.11 13.44
C LEU A 151 19.05 -2.98 12.34
N ASP A 152 20.26 -3.51 12.54
CA ASP A 152 21.30 -3.55 11.51
C ASP A 152 20.78 -4.26 10.25
N PRO A 153 20.70 -3.59 9.09
CA PRO A 153 20.18 -4.19 7.85
C PRO A 153 20.88 -5.49 7.42
N THR A 154 22.13 -5.70 7.83
CA THR A 154 22.92 -6.90 7.48
C THR A 154 22.70 -8.08 8.43
N ASN A 155 22.15 -7.85 9.61
CA ASN A 155 21.82 -8.89 10.59
C ASN A 155 20.67 -8.42 11.50
N SER A 156 19.55 -7.99 10.92
CA SER A 156 18.46 -7.44 11.74
C SER A 156 17.64 -8.54 12.40
N LYS A 157 17.12 -8.25 13.59
CA LYS A 157 16.05 -9.01 14.22
C LYS A 157 14.72 -8.80 13.48
N TYR A 158 14.47 -7.63 12.90
CA TYR A 158 13.18 -7.27 12.33
C TYR A 158 13.28 -6.76 10.90
N TYR A 159 12.32 -7.12 10.05
CA TYR A 159 12.24 -6.62 8.67
C TYR A 159 10.81 -6.22 8.34
N VAL A 160 10.67 -5.12 7.61
CA VAL A 160 9.41 -4.78 6.92
C VAL A 160 9.48 -5.32 5.50
N VAL A 161 8.53 -6.18 5.12
CA VAL A 161 8.47 -6.81 3.81
C VAL A 161 7.23 -6.33 3.06
N VAL A 162 7.43 -5.70 1.91
CA VAL A 162 6.35 -5.18 1.06
C VAL A 162 6.14 -6.12 -0.12
N VAL A 163 4.91 -6.64 -0.26
CA VAL A 163 4.53 -7.60 -1.32
C VAL A 163 3.17 -7.24 -1.90
N GLN A 164 2.87 -7.72 -3.11
CA GLN A 164 1.55 -7.58 -3.72
C GLN A 164 0.50 -8.41 -2.96
N TYR A 165 -0.77 -7.99 -2.98
CA TYR A 165 -1.86 -8.79 -2.41
C TYR A 165 -2.09 -10.10 -3.17
N THR A 166 -1.82 -10.10 -4.47
CA THR A 166 -1.99 -11.25 -5.38
C THR A 166 -0.82 -12.22 -5.33
N GLY A 167 0.36 -11.76 -4.91
CA GLY A 167 1.58 -12.57 -4.81
C GLY A 167 1.60 -13.48 -3.59
N LYS A 168 2.27 -14.63 -3.70
CA LYS A 168 2.55 -15.52 -2.58
C LYS A 168 3.96 -15.24 -2.08
N LEU A 169 4.11 -14.89 -0.81
CA LEU A 169 5.43 -14.71 -0.21
C LEU A 169 6.12 -16.06 0.00
N ASN A 170 7.25 -16.26 -0.68
CA ASN A 170 8.14 -17.39 -0.48
C ASN A 170 9.06 -17.14 0.74
N SER A 171 8.65 -17.65 1.90
CA SER A 171 9.41 -17.51 3.15
C SER A 171 10.81 -18.14 3.11
N THR A 172 11.03 -19.13 2.25
CA THR A 172 12.35 -19.75 2.07
C THR A 172 13.30 -18.82 1.32
N LYS A 173 12.84 -18.17 0.24
CA LYS A 173 13.63 -17.15 -0.47
C LYS A 173 13.96 -15.98 0.45
N LEU A 174 12.97 -15.46 1.20
CA LEU A 174 13.18 -14.40 2.19
C LEU A 174 14.25 -14.79 3.23
N THR A 175 14.15 -16.00 3.81
CA THR A 175 15.11 -16.49 4.81
C THR A 175 16.50 -16.66 4.21
N ASN A 176 16.61 -17.15 2.97
CA ASN A 176 17.89 -17.30 2.29
C ASN A 176 18.54 -15.95 2.00
N PHE A 177 17.76 -14.95 1.57
CA PHE A 177 18.22 -13.59 1.35
C PHE A 177 18.78 -12.98 2.64
N VAL A 178 17.98 -12.94 3.71
CA VAL A 178 18.41 -12.37 5.00
C VAL A 178 19.63 -13.09 5.55
N ARG A 179 19.70 -14.41 5.41
CA ARG A 179 20.89 -15.17 5.79
C ARG A 179 22.13 -14.72 5.01
N ALA A 180 22.00 -14.51 3.70
CA ALA A 180 23.11 -14.10 2.83
C ALA A 180 23.62 -12.68 3.10
N LEU A 181 22.80 -11.81 3.70
CA LEU A 181 23.24 -10.48 4.16
C LEU A 181 24.21 -10.57 5.36
N SER A 182 24.12 -11.67 6.11
CA SER A 182 24.89 -11.91 7.33
C SER A 182 25.98 -12.97 7.13
N ASN A 183 26.94 -13.04 8.05
CA ASN A 183 27.83 -14.21 8.17
C ASN A 183 27.23 -15.33 9.05
N GLY A 184 25.91 -15.32 9.26
CA GLY A 184 25.21 -16.24 10.14
C GLY A 184 24.98 -17.63 9.54
N THR A 185 24.85 -18.64 10.41
CA THR A 185 24.53 -20.01 9.99
C THR A 185 23.02 -20.24 9.92
N LYS A 186 22.55 -21.26 9.18
CA LYS A 186 21.11 -21.57 8.99
C LYS A 186 20.32 -21.64 10.30
N LYS A 187 20.93 -22.10 11.41
CA LYS A 187 20.26 -22.20 12.71
C LYS A 187 19.90 -20.85 13.33
N ASN A 188 20.55 -19.77 12.90
CA ASN A 188 20.33 -18.40 13.39
C ASN A 188 19.13 -17.71 12.72
N PHE A 189 18.43 -18.39 11.81
CA PHE A 189 17.34 -17.78 11.03
C PHE A 189 16.06 -18.59 11.15
N ASN A 190 15.01 -17.94 11.64
CA ASN A 190 13.63 -18.39 11.56
C ASN A 190 12.70 -17.17 11.49
N LEU A 191 12.49 -16.67 10.28
CA LEU A 191 11.63 -15.51 10.00
C LEU A 191 10.15 -15.90 10.11
N ARG A 192 9.42 -15.19 10.96
CA ARG A 192 7.97 -15.30 11.13
C ARG A 192 7.35 -13.91 11.13
N VAL A 193 6.08 -13.81 10.78
CA VAL A 193 5.32 -12.58 11.02
C VAL A 193 5.31 -12.34 12.52
N ALA A 194 5.72 -11.15 12.95
CA ALA A 194 5.81 -10.82 14.37
C ALA A 194 4.41 -10.62 14.97
N SER A 195 4.35 -10.51 16.31
CA SER A 195 3.12 -10.17 17.01
C SER A 195 2.64 -8.75 16.66
N GLU A 196 1.34 -8.49 16.84
CA GLU A 196 0.79 -7.14 16.64
C GLU A 196 1.43 -6.11 17.58
N ALA A 197 1.73 -6.51 18.81
CA ALA A 197 2.36 -5.65 19.81
C ALA A 197 3.79 -5.25 19.39
N GLU A 198 4.60 -6.19 18.91
CA GLU A 198 5.92 -5.87 18.38
C GLU A 198 5.84 -5.05 17.09
N SER A 199 4.90 -5.36 16.20
CA SER A 199 4.67 -4.54 15.00
C SER A 199 4.37 -3.10 15.37
N ASP A 200 3.48 -2.86 16.35
CA ASP A 200 3.15 -1.51 16.81
C ASP A 200 4.35 -0.82 17.50
N GLU A 201 5.11 -1.54 18.33
CA GLU A 201 6.29 -0.98 18.99
C GLU A 201 7.36 -0.48 18.00
N TYR A 202 7.64 -1.25 16.95
CA TYR A 202 8.73 -0.94 16.01
C TYR A 202 8.29 -0.08 14.84
N THR A 203 7.07 -0.29 14.34
CA THR A 203 6.56 0.49 13.20
C THR A 203 5.77 1.72 13.65
N GLY A 204 5.18 1.71 14.84
CA GLY A 204 4.25 2.74 15.30
C GLY A 204 2.87 2.66 14.67
N TYR A 205 2.52 1.53 14.07
CA TYR A 205 1.27 1.31 13.34
C TYR A 205 0.59 0.01 13.76
N LYS A 206 -0.73 0.12 13.97
CA LYS A 206 -1.61 -1.03 14.19
C LYS A 206 -1.82 -1.85 12.91
N THR A 207 -2.30 -3.08 13.09
CA THR A 207 -2.65 -4.00 12.00
C THR A 207 -3.53 -3.32 10.94
N GLY A 208 -3.17 -3.53 9.67
CA GLY A 208 -3.87 -2.94 8.52
C GLY A 208 -3.49 -1.48 8.20
N GLY A 209 -2.65 -0.84 9.02
CA GLY A 209 -2.04 0.47 8.76
C GLY A 209 -0.52 0.44 8.55
N VAL A 210 0.14 -0.71 8.75
CA VAL A 210 1.60 -0.84 8.67
C VAL A 210 2.15 -0.40 7.32
N THR A 211 3.20 0.42 7.35
CA THR A 211 3.80 1.04 6.17
C THR A 211 5.26 1.42 6.45
N PRO A 212 6.16 1.43 5.44
CA PRO A 212 7.57 1.73 5.63
C PRO A 212 7.88 3.23 5.81
N PHE A 213 6.88 4.11 5.72
CA PHE A 213 7.05 5.55 5.92
C PHE A 213 6.84 5.91 7.39
N GLY A 214 7.65 6.83 7.92
CA GLY A 214 7.39 7.44 9.24
C GLY A 214 7.40 6.46 10.42
N MET A 215 8.05 5.31 10.27
CA MET A 215 8.09 4.28 11.30
C MET A 215 8.72 4.78 12.61
N ALA A 216 8.24 4.26 13.74
CA ALA A 216 8.77 4.58 15.07
C ALA A 216 10.27 4.26 15.21
N ARG A 217 10.74 3.21 14.54
CA ARG A 217 12.16 2.84 14.43
C ARG A 217 12.56 2.62 12.97
N LYS A 218 13.86 2.73 12.68
CA LYS A 218 14.43 2.53 11.34
C LYS A 218 14.55 1.05 11.00
N VAL A 219 13.43 0.38 10.83
CA VAL A 219 13.40 -1.05 10.46
C VAL A 219 13.83 -1.21 8.99
N PRO A 220 14.74 -2.14 8.66
CA PRO A 220 15.12 -2.44 7.28
C PRO A 220 13.93 -2.86 6.42
N ILE A 221 13.90 -2.38 5.18
CA ILE A 221 12.81 -2.61 4.23
C ILE A 221 13.26 -3.58 3.14
N ILE A 222 12.43 -4.59 2.88
CA ILE A 222 12.55 -5.52 1.76
C ILE A 222 11.32 -5.31 0.87
N LEU A 223 11.56 -4.98 -0.40
CA LEU A 223 10.55 -4.82 -1.44
C LEU A 223 10.59 -6.05 -2.36
N SER A 224 9.43 -6.66 -2.62
CA SER A 224 9.33 -7.72 -3.62
C SER A 224 9.71 -7.21 -5.01
N GLN A 225 10.55 -7.96 -5.72
CA GLN A 225 10.96 -7.68 -7.09
C GLN A 225 9.76 -7.53 -8.03
N ALA A 226 8.69 -8.30 -7.85
CA ALA A 226 7.48 -8.20 -8.67
C ALA A 226 6.84 -6.79 -8.64
N ILE A 227 7.05 -6.01 -7.56
CA ILE A 227 6.60 -4.62 -7.49
C ILE A 227 7.43 -3.73 -8.42
N THR A 228 8.72 -4.04 -8.58
CA THR A 228 9.60 -3.36 -9.54
C THR A 228 9.33 -3.74 -10.99
N GLU A 229 8.41 -4.67 -11.25
CA GLU A 229 8.02 -5.10 -12.59
C GLU A 229 6.61 -4.59 -12.97
N LEU A 230 6.00 -3.79 -12.09
CA LEU A 230 4.70 -3.17 -12.33
C LEU A 230 4.73 -2.22 -13.52
N ALA A 231 3.61 -2.22 -14.26
CA ALA A 231 3.38 -1.38 -15.42
C ALA A 231 1.98 -0.76 -15.32
N PRO A 232 1.87 0.56 -15.06
CA PRO A 232 2.94 1.52 -14.78
C PRO A 232 3.64 1.28 -13.42
N ARG A 233 4.85 1.82 -13.26
CA ARG A 233 5.71 1.60 -12.08
C ARG A 233 5.27 2.40 -10.84
N VAL A 234 4.07 2.13 -10.35
CA VAL A 234 3.52 2.67 -9.09
C VAL A 234 2.93 1.55 -8.24
N PHE A 235 2.78 1.75 -6.95
CA PHE A 235 2.18 0.77 -6.06
C PHE A 235 1.46 1.44 -4.89
N PHE A 236 0.48 0.72 -4.31
CA PHE A 236 -0.46 1.23 -3.32
C PHE A 236 -0.36 0.38 -2.05
N MET A 237 -0.35 0.99 -0.87
CA MET A 237 -0.29 0.27 0.41
C MET A 237 -0.99 1.04 1.53
N GLY A 238 -0.93 0.51 2.76
CA GLY A 238 -1.45 1.19 3.97
C GLY A 238 -0.76 2.52 4.25
N CYS A 239 -1.50 3.47 4.82
CA CYS A 239 -1.00 4.80 5.20
C CYS A 239 -1.27 5.06 6.69
N GLY A 240 -0.69 4.22 7.55
CA GLY A 240 -0.75 4.39 9.01
C GLY A 240 -2.11 4.12 9.66
N HIS A 241 -3.17 3.96 8.85
CA HIS A 241 -4.53 3.69 9.31
C HIS A 241 -5.28 2.82 8.30
N VAL A 242 -6.23 2.02 8.79
CA VAL A 242 -7.02 1.08 7.96
C VAL A 242 -7.85 1.77 6.87
N ASP A 243 -8.24 3.01 7.10
CA ASP A 243 -9.03 3.83 6.16
C ASP A 243 -8.18 4.73 5.27
N TRP A 244 -6.85 4.64 5.36
CA TRP A 244 -5.93 5.51 4.62
C TRP A 244 -4.93 4.70 3.81
N LYS A 245 -4.67 5.14 2.58
CA LYS A 245 -3.78 4.48 1.63
C LYS A 245 -2.81 5.49 1.04
N ILE A 246 -1.60 5.03 0.80
CA ILE A 246 -0.54 5.80 0.15
C ILE A 246 -0.18 5.07 -1.13
N ALA A 247 0.12 5.83 -2.16
CA ALA A 247 0.61 5.31 -3.41
C ALA A 247 1.86 6.07 -3.83
N CYS A 248 2.83 5.34 -4.37
CA CYS A 248 4.16 5.86 -4.64
C CYS A 248 4.70 5.29 -5.96
N PRO A 249 5.43 6.08 -6.77
CA PRO A 249 6.25 5.54 -7.84
C PRO A 249 7.35 4.64 -7.29
N VAL A 250 7.56 3.50 -7.93
CA VAL A 250 8.47 2.45 -7.43
C VAL A 250 9.91 2.94 -7.41
N ASP A 251 10.35 3.63 -8.48
CA ASP A 251 11.75 4.05 -8.61
C ASP A 251 12.10 5.15 -7.59
N ASP A 252 11.17 6.08 -7.34
CA ASP A 252 11.33 7.10 -6.31
C ASP A 252 11.40 6.45 -4.92
N PHE A 253 10.53 5.49 -4.63
CA PHE A 253 10.53 4.76 -3.35
C PHE A 253 11.85 4.01 -3.12
N VAL A 254 12.31 3.22 -4.08
CA VAL A 254 13.57 2.45 -3.98
C VAL A 254 14.75 3.39 -3.76
N LYS A 255 14.82 4.49 -4.52
CA LYS A 255 15.88 5.49 -4.39
C LYS A 255 15.89 6.16 -3.01
N ALA A 256 14.72 6.58 -2.51
CA ALA A 256 14.62 7.33 -1.25
C ALA A 256 14.85 6.44 -0.02
N THR A 257 14.43 5.17 -0.08
CA THR A 257 14.53 4.25 1.06
C THR A 257 15.81 3.42 1.08
N GLY A 258 16.46 3.21 -0.07
CA GLY A 258 17.56 2.27 -0.19
C GLY A 258 17.16 0.84 0.17
N CYS A 259 15.88 0.49 0.04
CA CYS A 259 15.37 -0.83 0.40
C CYS A 259 16.00 -1.94 -0.44
N TYR A 260 16.00 -3.15 0.11
CA TYR A 260 16.43 -4.34 -0.61
C TYR A 260 15.33 -4.77 -1.59
N VAL A 261 15.69 -4.98 -2.86
CA VAL A 261 14.79 -5.58 -3.86
C VAL A 261 15.10 -7.06 -3.96
N VAL A 262 14.09 -7.92 -3.74
CA VAL A 262 14.29 -9.37 -3.61
C VAL A 262 13.21 -10.13 -4.37
N ASP A 263 13.60 -11.14 -5.13
CA ASP A 263 12.67 -12.13 -5.67
C ASP A 263 12.07 -12.95 -4.52
N LEU A 264 10.77 -12.80 -4.33
CA LEU A 264 10.01 -13.40 -3.24
C LEU A 264 8.90 -14.34 -3.72
N ASP A 265 8.85 -14.67 -5.01
CA ASP A 265 7.81 -15.53 -5.60
C ASP A 265 8.16 -17.04 -5.55
#